data_AF-A0A7U9R2W8-F1
#
_entry.id   AF-A0A7U9R2W8-F1
#
_cell.length_a   1.000
_cell.length_b   1.000
_cell.length_c   1.000
_cell.angle_alpha   90.00
_cell.angle_beta   90.00
_cell.angle_gamma   90.00
#
_symmetry.space_group_name_H-M   'P 1'
#
loop_
_entity.id
_entity.type
_entity.pdbx_description
1 polymer ?
#
loop_
_entity_poly.entity_id
_entity_poly.type
_entity_poly.pdbx_seq_one_letter_code
_entity_poly.pdbx_strand_id
1 'polypeptide(L)'
;MEVAVLKLVKGIFYGFCILVILLCAGIVGIAFSPTASERLAEILYGENRNQGIVDVVDPADPEKPGENGLPGGQEPQESPEPTEAPSQEQPEPTIAPPQMDGPLTWEPEPTPMPSQIPVPTPDMDTGNMVINIYAVKNGNTSGGAAGYVIPSGDSVSAPKDLADKAGYTPVTENTTELKKEEADKLQTELTLGETGTGLYFDSLFYPYYYLLDETGQAVYRQIYANANALNKTFMPCQDITVNALKTVFEAVYNDHPELFWLETSYGCKYSRSGKCIEITLQFSVTEEEMADFRNTFDTQVNRILYQAWSLPDDYEKEKYVHNRLLELVEYQSGAPMSQSAYSALVNGKTVCAGYARAFQYLMHQLGIPCYYCTGYSGENHAWNIIYLYGEYYNVDLTWDDTEPATYRYFNKTDQDYETTHVRRSLAQKLPACEGTSYRNLEPEPDGASPTPTPRPQASPTPGPGSSSVSPELEAYYKDCGQQIIDYGLGNSTFVQELDSSLWNELWTAYNNGNISDSFLIRAMNRLGGSSCSVQIVCRKGTNGNYILTHTVNIQ
;
A
#
# COMPACT_ATOMS: atom_id res chain seq x y z
N MET A 1 63.33 16.72 38.01
CA MET A 1 62.74 16.00 36.85
C MET A 1 61.63 16.82 36.20
N GLU A 2 60.65 17.29 36.97
CA GLU A 2 59.39 17.89 36.49
C GLU A 2 59.54 18.98 35.41
N VAL A 3 60.51 19.91 35.53
CA VAL A 3 60.71 21.01 34.57
C VAL A 3 60.99 20.51 33.14
N ALA A 4 61.64 19.34 32.98
CA ALA A 4 61.86 18.74 31.66
C ALA A 4 60.57 18.10 31.11
N VAL A 5 59.83 17.39 31.95
CA VAL A 5 58.53 16.77 31.59
C VAL A 5 57.51 17.85 31.20
N LEU A 6 57.42 18.94 31.96
CA LEU A 6 56.50 20.04 31.70
C LEU A 6 56.83 20.76 30.38
N LYS A 7 58.11 20.86 29.99
CA LYS A 7 58.50 21.37 28.66
C LYS A 7 58.09 20.40 27.54
N LEU A 8 58.27 19.08 27.73
CA LEU A 8 57.87 18.07 26.76
C LEU A 8 56.35 18.06 26.55
N VAL A 9 55.56 18.05 27.63
CA VAL A 9 54.09 18.07 27.59
C VAL A 9 53.58 19.34 26.91
N LYS A 10 54.16 20.51 27.20
CA LYS A 10 53.80 21.76 26.50
C LYS A 10 54.16 21.70 25.01
N GLY A 11 55.30 21.13 24.64
CA GLY A 11 55.68 20.92 23.23
C GLY A 11 54.67 20.06 22.47
N ILE A 12 54.24 18.94 23.07
CA ILE A 12 53.21 18.05 22.52
C ILE A 12 51.87 18.78 22.40
N PHE A 13 51.45 19.53 23.43
CA PHE A 13 50.19 20.28 23.41
C PHE A 13 50.18 21.36 22.32
N TYR A 14 51.24 22.16 22.19
CA TYR A 14 51.34 23.15 21.11
C TYR A 14 51.37 22.50 19.72
N GLY A 15 52.05 21.35 19.57
CA GLY A 15 52.02 20.56 18.33
C GLY A 15 50.61 20.11 17.96
N PHE A 16 49.84 19.62 18.94
CA PHE A 16 48.44 19.23 18.74
C PHE A 16 47.54 20.41 18.38
N CYS A 17 47.68 21.56 19.07
CA CYS A 17 46.92 22.77 18.73
C CYS A 17 47.24 23.26 17.30
N ILE A 18 48.51 23.22 16.87
CA ILE A 18 48.90 23.58 15.50
C ILE A 18 48.29 22.60 14.48
N LEU A 19 48.30 21.29 14.77
CA LEU A 19 47.67 20.28 13.92
C LEU A 19 46.15 20.54 13.75
N VAL A 20 45.45 20.83 14.85
CA VAL A 20 44.01 21.14 14.82
C VAL A 20 43.73 22.42 14.03
N ILE A 21 44.53 23.49 14.21
CA ILE A 21 44.39 24.74 13.45
C ILE A 21 44.61 24.50 11.95
N LEU A 22 45.60 23.68 11.57
CA LEU A 22 45.85 23.33 10.17
C LEU A 22 44.74 22.45 9.58
N LEU A 23 44.16 21.53 10.35
CA LEU A 23 42.99 20.74 9.94
C LEU A 23 41.76 21.63 9.72
N CYS A 24 41.46 22.56 10.65
CA CYS A 24 40.36 23.51 10.49
C CYS A 24 40.58 24.43 9.28
N ALA A 25 41.79 24.94 9.08
CA ALA A 25 42.13 25.73 7.89
C ALA A 25 42.00 24.92 6.59
N GLY A 26 42.34 23.63 6.60
CA GLY A 26 42.14 22.71 5.47
C GLY A 26 40.65 22.48 5.15
N ILE A 27 39.82 22.23 6.17
CA ILE A 27 38.37 22.05 6.02
C ILE A 27 37.72 23.32 5.44
N VAL A 28 38.08 24.50 5.96
CA VAL A 28 37.61 25.79 5.43
C VAL A 28 38.09 26.02 4.00
N GLY A 29 39.35 25.69 3.69
CA GLY A 29 39.90 25.79 2.33
C GLY A 29 39.22 24.86 1.31
N ILE A 30 38.77 23.67 1.73
CA ILE A 30 37.98 22.75 0.92
C ILE A 30 36.56 23.30 0.71
N ALA A 31 35.92 23.83 1.76
CA ALA A 31 34.58 24.42 1.67
C ALA A 31 34.50 25.65 0.72
N PHE A 32 35.60 26.41 0.58
CA PHE A 32 35.70 27.50 -0.42
C PHE A 32 36.18 27.04 -1.80
N SER A 33 36.31 25.74 -2.06
CA SER A 33 36.73 25.19 -3.35
C SER A 33 35.79 24.05 -3.79
N PRO A 34 34.80 24.32 -4.65
CA PRO A 34 33.82 23.32 -5.10
C PRO A 34 34.47 22.06 -5.67
N THR A 35 35.48 22.22 -6.52
CA THR A 35 36.21 21.10 -7.15
C THR A 35 37.12 20.32 -6.19
N ALA A 36 37.48 20.89 -5.03
CA ALA A 36 38.12 20.13 -3.96
C ALA A 36 37.09 19.37 -3.10
N SER A 37 35.92 19.97 -2.86
CA SER A 37 34.80 19.32 -2.17
C SER A 37 34.26 18.12 -2.96
N GLU A 38 34.06 18.27 -4.26
CA GLU A 38 33.68 17.18 -5.19
C GLU A 38 34.67 16.02 -5.14
N ARG A 39 35.98 16.29 -5.24
CA ARG A 39 37.02 15.25 -5.18
C ARG A 39 37.16 14.60 -3.80
N LEU A 40 36.90 15.33 -2.72
CA LEU A 40 36.87 14.74 -1.39
C LEU A 40 35.65 13.82 -1.24
N ALA A 41 34.49 14.22 -1.77
CA ALA A 41 33.30 13.37 -1.82
C ALA A 41 33.49 12.13 -2.71
N GLU A 42 34.18 12.27 -3.85
CA GLU A 42 34.54 11.15 -4.73
C GLU A 42 35.45 10.14 -4.02
N ILE A 43 36.41 10.61 -3.20
CA ILE A 43 37.29 9.74 -2.39
C ILE A 43 36.58 9.12 -1.18
N LEU A 44 35.60 9.80 -0.58
CA LEU A 44 34.89 9.33 0.62
C LEU A 44 33.65 8.47 0.33
N TYR A 45 33.03 8.63 -0.84
CA TYR A 45 31.74 7.99 -1.18
C TYR A 45 31.74 7.24 -2.53
N GLY A 46 32.86 7.25 -3.27
CA GLY A 46 32.93 6.77 -4.66
C GLY A 46 32.60 5.30 -4.90
N GLU A 47 32.91 4.39 -3.96
CA GLU A 47 32.67 2.95 -4.14
C GLU A 47 31.21 2.50 -3.90
N ASN A 48 30.37 3.30 -3.25
CA ASN A 48 29.00 2.90 -2.87
C ASN A 48 27.88 3.47 -3.75
N ARG A 49 28.20 4.16 -4.85
CA ARG A 49 27.21 4.96 -5.62
C ARG A 49 26.13 4.16 -6.39
N ASN A 50 26.12 2.83 -6.28
CA ASN A 50 25.07 1.95 -6.80
C ASN A 50 24.13 1.35 -5.72
N GLN A 51 24.31 1.68 -4.43
CA GLN A 51 23.41 1.27 -3.35
C GLN A 51 23.28 2.38 -2.29
N GLY A 52 22.22 3.18 -2.36
CA GLY A 52 21.90 4.17 -1.32
C GLY A 52 21.03 5.32 -1.83
N ILE A 53 19.92 5.56 -1.11
CA ILE A 53 19.02 6.70 -1.31
C ILE A 53 19.80 8.01 -1.17
N VAL A 54 19.51 8.98 -2.03
CA VAL A 54 19.91 10.38 -1.84
C VAL A 54 18.65 11.19 -1.60
N ASP A 55 18.43 11.62 -0.35
CA ASP A 55 17.37 12.56 -0.03
C ASP A 55 17.68 13.92 -0.68
N VAL A 56 16.81 14.35 -1.60
CA VAL A 56 16.83 15.73 -2.09
C VAL A 56 16.15 16.60 -1.04
N VAL A 57 16.96 17.25 -0.21
CA VAL A 57 16.49 18.31 0.68
C VAL A 57 16.31 19.58 -0.14
N ASP A 58 15.05 20.02 -0.32
CA ASP A 58 14.74 21.26 -1.00
C ASP A 58 15.40 22.47 -0.28
N PRO A 59 16.13 23.34 -0.99
CA PRO A 59 16.71 24.54 -0.41
C PRO A 59 15.62 25.61 -0.19
N ALA A 60 15.56 26.15 1.03
CA ALA A 60 14.66 27.28 1.33
C ALA A 60 15.04 28.53 0.52
N ASP A 61 14.03 29.20 -0.05
CA ASP A 61 14.17 30.32 -0.99
C ASP A 61 14.82 31.57 -0.35
N PRO A 62 16.00 32.04 -0.83
CA PRO A 62 16.70 33.17 -0.26
C PRO A 62 16.36 34.50 -0.97
N GLU A 63 15.54 35.31 -0.29
CA GLU A 63 15.32 36.77 -0.42
C GLU A 63 15.78 37.53 -1.68
N LYS A 64 14.89 38.37 -2.22
CA LYS A 64 15.28 39.58 -2.95
C LYS A 64 14.73 40.87 -2.33
N PRO A 65 15.47 42.00 -2.43
CA PRO A 65 15.26 43.15 -1.55
C PRO A 65 14.33 44.20 -2.16
N GLY A 66 13.73 45.03 -1.32
CA GLY A 66 12.91 46.17 -1.75
C GLY A 66 13.72 47.43 -2.06
N GLU A 67 13.24 48.24 -3.00
CA GLU A 67 13.64 49.64 -3.18
C GLU A 67 12.46 50.58 -2.88
N ASN A 68 12.75 51.75 -2.28
CA ASN A 68 11.74 52.76 -1.93
C ASN A 68 11.65 53.85 -3.00
N GLY A 69 10.43 54.18 -3.44
CA GLY A 69 10.20 55.14 -4.54
C GLY A 69 8.85 55.88 -4.49
N LEU A 70 8.60 56.66 -3.43
CA LEU A 70 7.57 57.72 -3.43
C LEU A 70 8.02 58.90 -4.33
N PRO A 71 7.12 59.69 -4.98
CA PRO A 71 5.97 60.32 -4.29
C PRO A 71 4.68 60.55 -5.12
N GLY A 72 3.65 61.10 -4.46
CA GLY A 72 2.48 61.71 -5.11
C GLY A 72 1.16 61.18 -4.55
N GLY A 73 0.44 61.98 -3.75
CA GLY A 73 -0.83 61.58 -3.13
C GLY A 73 -2.02 62.38 -3.63
N GLN A 74 -3.22 61.80 -3.46
CA GLN A 74 -4.50 62.49 -3.46
C GLN A 74 -5.44 61.82 -2.45
N GLU A 75 -6.45 62.57 -2.00
CA GLU A 75 -7.31 62.22 -0.85
C GLU A 75 -8.35 61.12 -1.18
N PRO A 76 -8.83 60.36 -0.18
CA PRO A 76 -9.69 59.20 -0.40
C PRO A 76 -11.12 59.61 -0.81
N GLN A 77 -11.71 58.86 -1.74
CA GLN A 77 -13.16 58.86 -1.93
C GLN A 77 -13.81 57.79 -1.05
N GLU A 78 -14.94 58.16 -0.44
CA GLU A 78 -15.78 57.24 0.35
C GLU A 78 -16.43 56.19 -0.56
N SER A 79 -16.50 54.94 -0.08
CA SER A 79 -17.39 53.90 -0.63
C SER A 79 -18.61 53.75 0.28
N PRO A 80 -19.82 53.58 -0.27
CA PRO A 80 -21.07 53.68 0.50
C PRO A 80 -21.38 52.47 1.39
N GLU A 81 -22.34 52.66 2.29
CA GLU A 81 -22.91 51.64 3.19
C GLU A 81 -23.54 50.45 2.46
N PRO A 82 -23.66 49.28 3.12
CA PRO A 82 -24.10 48.04 2.48
C PRO A 82 -25.59 48.02 2.10
N THR A 83 -25.87 47.58 0.87
CA THR A 83 -27.23 47.28 0.40
C THR A 83 -27.76 45.98 1.01
N GLU A 84 -29.07 45.91 1.25
CA GLU A 84 -29.76 44.79 1.90
C GLU A 84 -29.61 43.45 1.16
N ALA A 85 -29.54 42.35 1.93
CA ALA A 85 -29.48 40.99 1.39
C ALA A 85 -30.89 40.48 1.01
N PRO A 86 -31.04 39.73 -0.10
CA PRO A 86 -32.30 39.08 -0.44
C PRO A 86 -32.65 37.96 0.56
N SER A 87 -33.94 37.79 0.82
CA SER A 87 -34.47 36.83 1.80
C SER A 87 -34.24 35.37 1.38
N GLN A 88 -33.83 34.52 2.34
CA GLN A 88 -33.85 33.07 2.19
C GLN A 88 -35.28 32.53 2.24
N GLU A 89 -35.67 31.71 1.28
CA GLU A 89 -36.83 30.81 1.41
C GLU A 89 -36.38 29.53 2.13
N GLN A 90 -37.17 29.06 3.09
CA GLN A 90 -36.92 27.78 3.77
C GLN A 90 -37.54 26.64 2.95
N PRO A 91 -36.82 25.52 2.69
CA PRO A 91 -37.46 24.31 2.15
C PRO A 91 -38.39 23.68 3.20
N GLU A 92 -39.55 23.19 2.76
CA GLU A 92 -40.54 22.54 3.63
C GLU A 92 -40.07 21.15 4.13
N PRO A 93 -40.48 20.71 5.33
CA PRO A 93 -40.10 19.41 5.87
C PRO A 93 -40.84 18.25 5.17
N THR A 94 -40.08 17.28 4.64
CA THR A 94 -40.63 16.10 3.96
C THR A 94 -41.46 15.22 4.90
N ILE A 95 -42.71 14.97 4.52
CA ILE A 95 -43.67 14.16 5.29
C ILE A 95 -43.43 12.66 5.04
N ALA A 96 -43.36 11.87 6.12
CA ALA A 96 -43.27 10.41 6.05
C ALA A 96 -44.62 9.76 5.68
N PRO A 97 -44.64 8.64 4.93
CA PRO A 97 -45.87 8.00 4.47
C PRO A 97 -46.68 7.36 5.63
N PRO A 98 -48.02 7.49 5.65
CA PRO A 98 -48.83 7.09 6.80
C PRO A 98 -49.31 5.63 6.74
N GLN A 99 -48.69 4.73 7.52
CA GLN A 99 -49.32 3.47 7.98
C GLN A 99 -48.54 2.77 9.11
N MET A 100 -48.72 3.20 10.37
CA MET A 100 -48.25 2.47 11.58
C MET A 100 -49.10 2.81 12.84
N ASP A 101 -50.43 2.75 12.73
CA ASP A 101 -51.32 2.90 13.91
C ASP A 101 -51.40 1.59 14.72
N GLY A 102 -50.59 1.50 15.78
CA GLY A 102 -50.64 0.41 16.76
C GLY A 102 -49.86 0.75 18.03
N PRO A 103 -50.40 0.55 19.24
CA PRO A 103 -49.74 0.96 20.47
C PRO A 103 -48.59 0.03 20.86
N LEU A 104 -47.37 0.58 20.94
CA LEU A 104 -46.21 -0.10 21.50
C LEU A 104 -46.27 -0.09 23.04
N THR A 105 -46.57 -1.24 23.64
CA THR A 105 -46.45 -1.46 25.09
C THR A 105 -45.21 -2.29 25.38
N TRP A 106 -44.21 -1.69 26.05
CA TRP A 106 -42.99 -2.35 26.52
C TRP A 106 -43.20 -2.84 27.97
N GLU A 107 -43.02 -4.13 28.22
CA GLU A 107 -42.66 -4.66 29.54
C GLU A 107 -41.37 -5.49 29.41
N PRO A 108 -40.34 -5.28 30.25
CA PRO A 108 -39.06 -5.99 30.13
C PRO A 108 -39.08 -7.34 30.85
N GLU A 109 -39.06 -8.44 30.11
CA GLU A 109 -38.62 -9.73 30.67
C GLU A 109 -37.08 -9.80 30.75
N PRO A 110 -36.51 -10.44 31.80
CA PRO A 110 -35.07 -10.49 32.01
C PRO A 110 -34.37 -11.42 31.01
N THR A 111 -33.28 -10.94 30.40
CA THR A 111 -32.51 -11.66 29.39
C THR A 111 -31.94 -12.98 29.95
N PRO A 112 -32.18 -14.13 29.29
CA PRO A 112 -31.37 -15.33 29.51
C PRO A 112 -29.91 -15.05 29.14
N MET A 113 -28.97 -15.69 29.85
CA MET A 113 -27.54 -15.65 29.49
C MET A 113 -27.35 -16.14 28.03
N PRO A 114 -26.43 -15.53 27.26
CA PRO A 114 -26.29 -15.84 25.84
C PRO A 114 -25.77 -17.27 25.62
N SER A 115 -26.64 -18.15 25.15
CA SER A 115 -26.22 -19.31 24.36
C SER A 115 -25.59 -18.83 23.06
N GLN A 116 -24.61 -19.58 22.54
CA GLN A 116 -23.91 -19.25 21.29
C GLN A 116 -24.91 -19.06 20.14
N ILE A 117 -24.96 -17.85 19.57
CA ILE A 117 -25.74 -17.57 18.36
C ILE A 117 -24.95 -18.12 17.17
N PRO A 118 -25.52 -19.03 16.35
CA PRO A 118 -24.88 -19.44 15.11
C PRO A 118 -24.77 -18.25 14.16
N VAL A 119 -23.59 -18.03 13.58
CA VAL A 119 -23.42 -17.07 12.49
C VAL A 119 -24.37 -17.46 11.35
N PRO A 120 -25.19 -16.54 10.81
CA PRO A 120 -26.10 -16.87 9.73
C PRO A 120 -25.31 -17.17 8.46
N THR A 121 -25.19 -18.45 8.11
CA THR A 121 -24.69 -18.86 6.80
C THR A 121 -25.60 -18.27 5.72
N PRO A 122 -25.09 -17.45 4.79
CA PRO A 122 -25.86 -17.10 3.61
C PRO A 122 -26.11 -18.39 2.82
N ASP A 123 -27.36 -18.66 2.45
CA ASP A 123 -27.66 -19.79 1.54
C ASP A 123 -27.28 -19.39 0.11
N MET A 124 -25.96 -19.33 -0.14
CA MET A 124 -25.42 -18.94 -1.43
C MET A 124 -25.80 -19.98 -2.49
N ASP A 125 -26.40 -19.50 -3.58
CA ASP A 125 -26.56 -20.29 -4.79
C ASP A 125 -25.18 -20.45 -5.46
N THR A 126 -24.45 -21.46 -5.02
CA THR A 126 -23.09 -21.82 -5.48
C THR A 126 -23.07 -22.41 -6.90
N GLY A 127 -23.95 -21.92 -7.79
CA GLY A 127 -24.11 -22.32 -9.18
C GLY A 127 -22.92 -21.95 -10.07
N ASN A 128 -21.81 -22.69 -9.92
CA ASN A 128 -20.51 -22.52 -10.59
C ASN A 128 -19.65 -21.37 -10.02
N MET A 129 -19.39 -21.40 -8.71
CA MET A 129 -18.32 -20.57 -8.13
C MET A 129 -16.95 -21.09 -8.61
N VAL A 130 -16.05 -20.20 -9.03
CA VAL A 130 -14.73 -20.55 -9.58
C VAL A 130 -13.61 -19.83 -8.83
N ILE A 131 -12.71 -20.57 -8.22
CA ILE A 131 -11.50 -20.05 -7.55
C ILE A 131 -10.31 -20.34 -8.47
N ASN A 132 -9.53 -19.31 -8.82
CA ASN A 132 -8.25 -19.49 -9.52
C ASN A 132 -7.10 -19.25 -8.54
N ILE A 133 -6.11 -20.13 -8.52
CA ILE A 133 -4.91 -20.05 -7.68
C ILE A 133 -3.69 -20.19 -8.59
N TYR A 134 -2.75 -19.25 -8.49
CA TYR A 134 -1.51 -19.27 -9.25
C TYR A 134 -0.31 -19.38 -8.30
N ALA A 135 0.66 -20.20 -8.68
CA ALA A 135 1.82 -20.55 -7.88
C ALA A 135 3.05 -20.68 -8.78
N VAL A 136 4.18 -20.12 -8.35
CA VAL A 136 5.37 -20.03 -9.20
C VAL A 136 6.66 -20.00 -8.37
N LYS A 137 7.75 -20.52 -8.95
CA LYS A 137 8.95 -20.90 -8.22
C LYS A 137 9.95 -19.74 -8.08
N ASN A 138 10.05 -19.17 -6.87
CA ASN A 138 10.94 -18.03 -6.58
C ASN A 138 12.43 -18.39 -6.68
N GLY A 139 13.01 -18.16 -7.85
CA GLY A 139 14.44 -18.29 -8.11
C GLY A 139 15.05 -16.92 -8.37
N ASN A 140 15.71 -16.38 -7.35
CA ASN A 140 16.79 -15.37 -7.37
C ASN A 140 16.76 -14.36 -8.55
N THR A 141 16.40 -13.09 -8.28
CA THR A 141 16.34 -11.98 -9.24
C THR A 141 17.71 -11.52 -9.77
N SER A 142 18.40 -12.43 -10.44
CA SER A 142 19.65 -12.21 -11.18
C SER A 142 19.43 -12.61 -12.65
N GLY A 143 18.47 -11.95 -13.31
CA GLY A 143 17.87 -12.49 -14.55
C GLY A 143 17.00 -11.55 -15.39
N GLY A 144 17.42 -10.30 -15.62
CA GLY A 144 17.07 -9.61 -16.87
C GLY A 144 15.71 -8.89 -16.99
N ALA A 145 14.94 -8.72 -15.92
CA ALA A 145 13.91 -7.69 -15.92
C ALA A 145 14.58 -6.29 -15.94
N ALA A 146 14.07 -5.35 -16.74
CA ALA A 146 14.52 -3.97 -16.69
C ALA A 146 14.05 -3.33 -15.37
N GLY A 147 14.94 -2.58 -14.71
CA GLY A 147 14.57 -1.74 -13.58
C GLY A 147 13.91 -0.45 -14.07
N TYR A 148 12.98 0.11 -13.27
CA TYR A 148 12.33 1.38 -13.56
C TYR A 148 13.37 2.49 -13.88
N VAL A 149 13.23 3.13 -15.03
CA VAL A 149 14.07 4.26 -15.44
C VAL A 149 13.41 5.54 -14.94
N ILE A 150 14.03 6.19 -13.96
CA ILE A 150 13.56 7.46 -13.41
C ILE A 150 13.67 8.55 -14.50
N PRO A 151 12.56 9.21 -14.91
CA PRO A 151 12.60 10.33 -15.85
C PRO A 151 13.45 11.50 -15.31
N SER A 152 13.92 12.37 -16.21
CA SER A 152 14.59 13.62 -15.80
C SER A 152 13.65 14.47 -14.93
N GLY A 153 14.08 14.84 -13.72
CA GLY A 153 13.20 15.52 -12.75
C GLY A 153 12.52 16.80 -13.26
N ASP A 154 13.18 17.50 -14.18
CA ASP A 154 12.67 18.74 -14.80
C ASP A 154 11.62 18.52 -15.92
N SER A 155 11.31 17.26 -16.30
CA SER A 155 10.44 16.94 -17.46
C SER A 155 9.05 16.40 -17.10
N VAL A 156 8.69 16.34 -15.82
CA VAL A 156 7.37 15.87 -15.35
C VAL A 156 6.43 17.04 -15.05
N SER A 157 5.27 17.07 -15.69
CA SER A 157 4.24 18.10 -15.46
C SER A 157 2.82 17.55 -15.58
N ALA A 158 1.92 17.99 -14.70
CA ALA A 158 0.50 17.66 -14.79
C ALA A 158 -0.17 18.27 -16.03
N PRO A 159 -1.09 17.54 -16.70
CA PRO A 159 -2.05 18.14 -17.63
C PRO A 159 -2.89 19.22 -16.94
N LYS A 160 -3.21 20.30 -17.65
CA LYS A 160 -3.92 21.46 -17.06
C LYS A 160 -5.35 21.15 -16.60
N ASP A 161 -5.93 20.11 -17.17
CA ASP A 161 -7.24 19.53 -16.88
C ASP A 161 -7.22 18.56 -15.68
N LEU A 162 -6.05 18.24 -15.13
CA LEU A 162 -5.84 17.25 -14.06
C LEU A 162 -4.93 17.74 -12.92
N ALA A 163 -4.42 18.97 -13.01
CA ALA A 163 -3.43 19.50 -12.07
C ALA A 163 -3.95 19.72 -10.63
N ASP A 164 -5.27 19.73 -10.42
CA ASP A 164 -5.93 19.75 -9.11
C ASP A 164 -6.35 18.35 -8.62
N LYS A 165 -6.21 17.31 -9.47
CA LYS A 165 -6.47 15.90 -9.12
C LYS A 165 -5.26 15.18 -8.52
N ALA A 166 -4.61 15.84 -7.57
CA ALA A 166 -3.54 15.29 -6.73
C ALA A 166 -3.78 15.61 -5.24
N GLY A 167 -3.38 14.70 -4.35
CA GLY A 167 -3.65 14.85 -2.91
C GLY A 167 -3.03 13.77 -2.02
N TYR A 168 -1.98 13.09 -2.46
CA TYR A 168 -1.31 12.07 -1.65
C TYR A 168 -0.51 12.74 -0.53
N THR A 169 -0.78 12.32 0.72
CA THR A 169 -0.04 12.75 1.91
C THR A 169 1.00 11.69 2.28
N PRO A 170 2.32 11.97 2.13
CA PRO A 170 3.37 11.03 2.50
C PRO A 170 3.37 10.68 4.00
N VAL A 171 4.00 9.55 4.34
CA VAL A 171 4.17 9.13 5.74
C VAL A 171 4.92 10.18 6.55
N THR A 172 4.35 10.55 7.70
CA THR A 172 4.91 11.55 8.63
C THR A 172 5.20 10.97 10.00
N GLU A 173 6.18 11.54 10.70
CA GLU A 173 6.74 10.97 11.92
C GLU A 173 6.91 12.01 13.04
N ASN A 174 6.17 11.81 14.12
CA ASN A 174 6.21 12.63 15.34
C ASN A 174 7.30 12.08 16.27
N THR A 175 8.55 12.50 16.04
CA THR A 175 9.71 11.94 16.74
C THR A 175 10.08 12.71 18.02
N THR A 176 10.65 12.02 19.03
CA THR A 176 11.14 12.62 20.28
C THR A 176 12.45 11.96 20.74
N GLU A 177 13.53 12.72 20.91
CA GLU A 177 14.78 12.21 21.52
C GLU A 177 14.60 12.08 23.05
N LEU A 178 14.96 10.92 23.59
CA LEU A 178 14.94 10.58 25.01
C LEU A 178 16.32 10.76 25.65
N LYS A 179 16.36 11.23 26.90
CA LYS A 179 17.54 11.08 27.75
C LYS A 179 17.75 9.60 28.08
N LYS A 180 18.98 9.23 28.45
CA LYS A 180 19.31 7.84 28.74
C LYS A 180 18.41 7.25 29.82
N GLU A 181 18.19 7.99 30.90
CA GLU A 181 17.38 7.57 32.05
C GLU A 181 15.90 7.35 31.67
N GLU A 182 15.42 8.08 30.66
CA GLU A 182 14.05 7.97 30.12
C GLU A 182 13.93 6.77 29.17
N ALA A 183 14.94 6.54 28.33
CA ALA A 183 15.01 5.39 27.42
C ALA A 183 15.23 4.07 28.16
N ASP A 184 16.13 4.03 29.16
CA ASP A 184 16.38 2.86 30.01
C ASP A 184 15.11 2.50 30.81
N LYS A 185 14.32 3.50 31.25
CA LYS A 185 13.03 3.29 31.93
C LYS A 185 11.97 2.72 30.98
N LEU A 186 11.74 3.34 29.81
CA LEU A 186 10.71 2.91 28.87
C LEU A 186 10.90 1.46 28.39
N GLN A 187 12.15 1.02 28.18
CA GLN A 187 12.48 -0.38 27.85
C GLN A 187 12.07 -1.40 28.94
N THR A 188 11.77 -0.95 30.17
CA THR A 188 11.29 -1.82 31.27
C THR A 188 9.79 -1.71 31.54
N GLU A 189 9.10 -0.73 30.93
CA GLU A 189 7.66 -0.49 31.11
C GLU A 189 6.83 -0.85 29.88
N LEU A 190 7.41 -0.78 28.68
CA LEU A 190 6.75 -1.12 27.41
C LEU A 190 6.77 -2.64 27.16
N THR A 191 5.70 -3.15 26.56
CA THR A 191 5.66 -4.50 25.99
C THR A 191 6.08 -4.46 24.51
N LEU A 192 6.31 -5.64 23.91
CA LEU A 192 6.51 -5.76 22.46
C LEU A 192 5.20 -5.67 21.65
N GLY A 193 4.04 -5.60 22.30
CA GLY A 193 2.76 -5.84 21.64
C GLY A 193 2.74 -7.18 20.90
N GLU A 194 1.98 -7.25 19.81
CA GLU A 194 1.96 -8.41 18.90
C GLU A 194 3.19 -8.38 17.98
N THR A 195 4.09 -9.36 18.07
CA THR A 195 5.32 -9.37 17.25
C THR A 195 5.09 -9.73 15.79
N GLY A 196 3.89 -10.21 15.42
CA GLY A 196 3.61 -10.76 14.09
C GLY A 196 4.46 -11.97 13.73
N THR A 197 5.03 -12.67 14.71
CA THR A 197 5.86 -13.87 14.46
C THR A 197 5.01 -14.98 13.86
N GLY A 198 5.34 -15.42 12.64
CA GLY A 198 4.58 -16.41 11.87
C GLY A 198 3.70 -15.80 10.79
N LEU A 199 3.52 -14.48 10.74
CA LEU A 199 2.88 -13.83 9.60
C LEU A 199 3.75 -13.94 8.34
N TYR A 200 3.06 -14.06 7.20
CA TYR A 200 3.60 -14.14 5.86
C TYR A 200 2.80 -13.23 4.93
N PHE A 201 3.49 -12.70 3.92
CA PHE A 201 2.94 -11.87 2.87
C PHE A 201 3.49 -12.38 1.55
N ASP A 202 2.64 -12.61 0.54
CA ASP A 202 3.10 -13.12 -0.75
C ASP A 202 3.92 -12.10 -1.53
N SER A 203 5.09 -12.52 -2.04
CA SER A 203 6.01 -11.67 -2.77
C SER A 203 5.45 -11.08 -4.07
N LEU A 204 4.36 -11.64 -4.59
CA LEU A 204 3.64 -11.10 -5.74
C LEU A 204 2.60 -10.04 -5.36
N PHE A 205 2.10 -9.98 -4.12
CA PHE A 205 1.06 -9.04 -3.69
C PHE A 205 1.56 -7.92 -2.78
N TYR A 206 2.58 -8.21 -1.98
CA TYR A 206 3.13 -7.31 -0.96
C TYR A 206 4.62 -7.04 -1.23
N PRO A 207 4.96 -6.33 -2.32
CA PRO A 207 6.35 -6.14 -2.73
C PRO A 207 7.14 -5.30 -1.74
N TYR A 208 6.53 -4.35 -1.02
CA TYR A 208 7.29 -3.42 -0.17
C TYR A 208 7.94 -4.13 1.02
N TYR A 209 7.30 -5.15 1.60
CA TYR A 209 7.88 -6.08 2.57
C TYR A 209 9.20 -6.71 2.08
N TYR A 210 9.27 -7.11 0.81
CA TYR A 210 10.45 -7.71 0.19
C TYR A 210 11.52 -6.69 -0.23
N LEU A 211 11.25 -5.38 -0.11
CA LEU A 211 12.23 -4.30 -0.29
C LEU A 211 12.98 -3.94 1.01
N LEU A 212 12.62 -4.57 2.15
CA LEU A 212 13.21 -4.42 3.47
C LEU A 212 14.23 -5.53 3.79
N ASP A 213 15.12 -5.27 4.77
CA ASP A 213 16.01 -6.27 5.35
C ASP A 213 15.31 -7.11 6.44
N GLU A 214 16.00 -8.11 7.01
CA GLU A 214 15.44 -9.02 8.02
C GLU A 214 14.90 -8.28 9.26
N THR A 215 15.56 -7.18 9.66
CA THR A 215 15.14 -6.30 10.76
C THR A 215 13.87 -5.55 10.39
N GLY A 216 13.83 -4.95 9.20
CA GLY A 216 12.68 -4.23 8.68
C GLY A 216 11.47 -5.14 8.51
N GLN A 217 11.64 -6.35 7.99
CA GLN A 217 10.58 -7.35 7.87
C GLN A 217 10.04 -7.80 9.23
N ALA A 218 10.88 -7.89 10.27
CA ALA A 218 10.42 -8.17 11.63
C ALA A 218 9.56 -7.04 12.21
N VAL A 219 10.00 -5.79 12.07
CA VAL A 219 9.25 -4.62 12.55
C VAL A 219 8.00 -4.37 11.69
N TYR A 220 8.01 -4.70 10.39
CA TYR A 220 6.84 -4.69 9.51
C TYR A 220 5.75 -5.60 10.07
N ARG A 221 6.07 -6.89 10.32
CA ARG A 221 5.11 -7.87 10.86
C ARG A 221 4.54 -7.41 12.20
N GLN A 222 5.37 -6.80 13.04
CA GLN A 222 4.94 -6.21 14.31
C GLN A 222 4.00 -5.02 14.15
N ILE A 223 4.28 -4.07 13.23
CA ILE A 223 3.40 -2.93 12.97
C ILE A 223 2.05 -3.41 12.43
N TYR A 224 2.04 -4.31 11.43
CA TYR A 224 0.81 -4.89 10.88
C TYR A 224 -0.02 -5.63 11.95
N ALA A 225 0.63 -6.44 12.80
CA ALA A 225 -0.06 -7.19 13.85
C ALA A 225 -0.66 -6.26 14.93
N ASN A 226 0.09 -5.24 15.37
CA ASN A 226 -0.42 -4.26 16.33
C ASN A 226 -1.48 -3.32 15.73
N ALA A 227 -1.41 -3.01 14.44
CA ALA A 227 -2.45 -2.27 13.74
C ALA A 227 -3.78 -3.05 13.69
N ASN A 228 -3.73 -4.37 13.46
CA ASN A 228 -4.92 -5.23 13.52
C ASN A 228 -5.44 -5.43 14.96
N ALA A 229 -4.55 -5.54 15.95
CA ALA A 229 -4.92 -5.66 17.36
C ALA A 229 -5.29 -4.32 18.03
N LEU A 230 -5.25 -3.19 17.30
CA LEU A 230 -5.39 -1.82 17.81
C LEU A 230 -4.44 -1.46 18.98
N ASN A 231 -3.35 -2.21 19.12
CA ASN A 231 -2.31 -2.02 20.12
C ASN A 231 -1.51 -0.74 19.80
N LYS A 232 -1.94 0.37 20.39
CA LYS A 232 -1.47 1.71 20.01
C LYS A 232 0.03 1.95 20.24
N THR A 233 0.63 1.41 21.30
CA THR A 233 2.00 1.75 21.70
C THR A 233 2.79 0.51 22.14
N PHE A 234 3.97 0.30 21.56
CA PHE A 234 4.83 -0.87 21.80
C PHE A 234 6.32 -0.56 21.56
N MET A 235 7.20 -1.41 22.12
CA MET A 235 8.65 -1.39 21.85
C MET A 235 8.96 -2.23 20.60
N PRO A 236 9.84 -1.80 19.68
CA PRO A 236 10.21 -2.59 18.51
C PRO A 236 10.85 -3.94 18.89
N CYS A 237 10.51 -5.00 18.15
CA CYS A 237 10.97 -6.37 18.38
C CYS A 237 12.41 -6.64 17.90
N GLN A 238 13.02 -5.69 17.20
CA GLN A 238 14.42 -5.68 16.76
C GLN A 238 15.01 -4.27 16.89
N ASP A 239 16.34 -4.18 16.93
CA ASP A 239 17.06 -2.91 17.02
C ASP A 239 16.99 -2.12 15.69
N ILE A 240 16.08 -1.16 15.61
CA ILE A 240 15.84 -0.32 14.43
C ILE A 240 16.12 1.17 14.70
N THR A 241 16.55 1.92 13.67
CA THR A 241 16.72 3.39 13.73
C THR A 241 15.44 4.13 13.33
N VAL A 242 15.32 5.42 13.68
CA VAL A 242 14.21 6.28 13.22
C VAL A 242 14.06 6.26 11.69
N ASN A 243 15.13 6.50 10.95
CA ASN A 243 15.05 6.54 9.47
C ASN A 243 14.63 5.19 8.87
N ALA A 244 15.13 4.06 9.40
CA ALA A 244 14.73 2.75 8.93
C ALA A 244 13.27 2.43 9.29
N LEU A 245 12.82 2.82 10.49
CA LEU A 245 11.43 2.66 10.91
C LEU A 245 10.46 3.42 10.00
N LYS A 246 10.82 4.60 9.51
CA LYS A 246 10.02 5.33 8.50
C LYS A 246 9.78 4.49 7.25
N THR A 247 10.85 3.90 6.70
CA THR A 247 10.80 3.04 5.52
C THR A 247 9.96 1.77 5.77
N VAL A 248 10.02 1.21 6.98
CA VAL A 248 9.19 0.06 7.37
C VAL A 248 7.72 0.46 7.49
N PHE A 249 7.40 1.62 8.07
CA PHE A 249 6.02 2.11 8.18
C PHE A 249 5.45 2.44 6.79
N GLU A 250 6.23 3.08 5.91
CA GLU A 250 5.85 3.31 4.51
C GLU A 250 5.60 1.99 3.77
N ALA A 251 6.42 0.96 3.99
CA ALA A 251 6.21 -0.35 3.41
C ALA A 251 4.88 -0.97 3.87
N VAL A 252 4.64 -1.08 5.18
CA VAL A 252 3.36 -1.60 5.72
C VAL A 252 2.17 -0.82 5.17
N TYR A 253 2.28 0.51 5.18
CA TYR A 253 1.19 1.37 4.75
C TYR A 253 0.88 1.21 3.25
N ASN A 254 1.87 1.05 2.39
CA ASN A 254 1.68 0.91 0.94
C ASN A 254 1.29 -0.51 0.49
N ASP A 255 1.71 -1.53 1.23
CA ASP A 255 1.34 -2.93 0.95
C ASP A 255 -0.09 -3.26 1.43
N HIS A 256 -0.59 -2.62 2.48
CA HIS A 256 -1.86 -2.98 3.15
C HIS A 256 -2.97 -1.91 3.05
N PRO A 257 -3.76 -1.87 1.96
CA PRO A 257 -4.90 -0.95 1.82
C PRO A 257 -6.10 -1.31 2.71
N GLU A 258 -6.16 -2.53 3.24
CA GLU A 258 -7.20 -3.01 4.16
C GLU A 258 -7.12 -2.36 5.54
N LEU A 259 -5.93 -1.87 5.95
CA LEU A 259 -5.71 -1.15 7.21
C LEU A 259 -6.27 0.28 7.18
N PHE A 260 -7.51 0.47 6.71
CA PHE A 260 -8.10 1.80 6.48
C PHE A 260 -8.24 2.65 7.75
N TRP A 261 -8.16 2.04 8.93
CA TRP A 261 -8.16 2.72 10.23
C TRP A 261 -6.77 3.18 10.67
N LEU A 262 -5.68 2.78 10.01
CA LEU A 262 -4.31 3.23 10.30
C LEU A 262 -4.05 4.57 9.60
N GLU A 263 -3.58 5.56 10.35
CA GLU A 263 -3.26 6.90 9.83
C GLU A 263 -1.90 6.94 9.11
N THR A 264 -1.71 7.92 8.22
CA THR A 264 -0.43 8.20 7.53
C THR A 264 0.68 8.69 8.48
N SER A 265 0.38 8.89 9.77
CA SER A 265 1.29 9.51 10.73
C SER A 265 1.50 8.65 11.98
N TYR A 266 2.75 8.49 12.41
CA TYR A 266 3.10 7.69 13.58
C TYR A 266 4.01 8.46 14.55
N GLY A 267 4.04 8.05 15.81
CA GLY A 267 4.94 8.58 16.84
C GLY A 267 6.14 7.66 17.06
N CYS A 268 7.32 8.23 17.28
CA CYS A 268 8.52 7.46 17.64
C CYS A 268 9.34 8.15 18.73
N LYS A 269 9.55 7.48 19.87
CA LYS A 269 10.54 7.92 20.86
C LYS A 269 11.84 7.16 20.62
N TYR A 270 12.95 7.88 20.53
CA TYR A 270 14.25 7.33 20.16
C TYR A 270 15.33 7.77 21.15
N SER A 271 16.37 6.96 21.32
CA SER A 271 17.52 7.30 22.15
C SER A 271 18.52 8.18 21.40
N ARG A 272 19.43 8.83 22.13
CA ARG A 272 20.54 9.64 21.57
C ARG A 272 21.47 8.91 20.58
N SER A 273 21.36 7.60 20.39
CA SER A 273 22.07 6.86 19.31
C SER A 273 21.23 6.69 18.02
N GLY A 274 20.04 7.30 17.93
CA GLY A 274 19.12 7.16 16.80
C GLY A 274 18.27 5.88 16.82
N LYS A 275 18.47 4.98 17.80
CA LYS A 275 17.68 3.76 18.00
C LYS A 275 16.27 4.08 18.50
N CYS A 276 15.24 3.54 17.85
CA CYS A 276 13.85 3.55 18.31
C CYS A 276 13.68 2.76 19.61
N ILE A 277 12.89 3.31 20.54
CA ILE A 277 12.57 2.74 21.85
C ILE A 277 11.06 2.50 21.99
N GLU A 278 10.24 3.36 21.39
CA GLU A 278 8.78 3.27 21.39
C GLU A 278 8.23 3.63 20.01
N ILE A 279 7.33 2.79 19.50
CA ILE A 279 6.47 3.05 18.36
C ILE A 279 5.07 3.36 18.91
N THR A 280 4.45 4.44 18.44
CA THR A 280 3.05 4.76 18.72
C THR A 280 2.30 4.92 17.41
N LEU A 281 1.36 4.03 17.13
CA LEU A 281 0.44 4.11 15.99
C LEU A 281 -0.62 5.20 16.23
N GLN A 282 -1.24 5.67 15.16
CA GLN A 282 -2.42 6.52 15.22
C GLN A 282 -3.54 5.87 14.40
N PHE A 283 -4.75 5.95 14.93
CA PHE A 283 -5.93 5.31 14.33
C PHE A 283 -7.05 6.33 14.17
N SER A 284 -7.75 6.26 13.04
CA SER A 284 -8.87 7.13 12.67
C SER A 284 -10.24 6.64 13.19
N VAL A 285 -10.30 5.39 13.66
CA VAL A 285 -11.50 4.71 14.15
C VAL A 285 -11.22 4.12 15.54
N THR A 286 -12.17 4.19 16.47
CA THR A 286 -12.00 3.59 17.81
C THR A 286 -12.26 2.07 17.82
N GLU A 287 -11.86 1.40 18.91
CA GLU A 287 -12.14 -0.03 19.13
C GLU A 287 -13.65 -0.35 19.17
N GLU A 288 -14.47 0.57 19.71
CA GLU A 288 -15.93 0.44 19.79
C GLU A 288 -16.60 0.53 18.40
N GLU A 289 -16.11 1.43 17.54
CA GLU A 289 -16.63 1.66 16.17
C GLU A 289 -16.12 0.63 15.14
N MET A 290 -15.01 -0.05 15.44
CA MET A 290 -14.26 -0.90 14.49
C MET A 290 -15.12 -1.95 13.79
N ALA A 291 -16.07 -2.56 14.50
CA ALA A 291 -16.94 -3.60 13.95
C ALA A 291 -17.92 -3.05 12.89
N ASP A 292 -18.52 -1.89 13.15
CA ASP A 292 -19.48 -1.27 12.23
C ASP A 292 -18.77 -0.70 11.00
N PHE A 293 -17.58 -0.11 11.16
CA PHE A 293 -16.75 0.32 10.04
C PHE A 293 -16.36 -0.86 9.14
N ARG A 294 -15.84 -1.96 9.69
CA ARG A 294 -15.48 -3.15 8.90
C ARG A 294 -16.70 -3.74 8.18
N ASN A 295 -17.80 -3.98 8.90
CA ASN A 295 -19.04 -4.50 8.31
C ASN A 295 -19.58 -3.60 7.17
N THR A 296 -19.48 -2.27 7.32
CA THR A 296 -19.89 -1.31 6.28
C THR A 296 -18.97 -1.37 5.06
N PHE A 297 -17.65 -1.41 5.29
CA PHE A 297 -16.62 -1.55 4.25
C PHE A 297 -16.80 -2.85 3.45
N ASP A 298 -16.85 -3.99 4.14
CA ASP A 298 -17.07 -5.32 3.57
C ASP A 298 -18.38 -5.37 2.77
N THR A 299 -19.43 -4.69 3.24
CA THR A 299 -20.72 -4.60 2.53
C THR A 299 -20.62 -3.85 1.20
N GLN A 300 -19.83 -2.78 1.09
CA GLN A 300 -19.65 -2.07 -0.20
C GLN A 300 -18.69 -2.82 -1.12
N VAL A 301 -17.60 -3.34 -0.58
CA VAL A 301 -16.64 -4.21 -1.27
C VAL A 301 -17.35 -5.36 -1.97
N ASN A 302 -18.16 -6.13 -1.24
CA ASN A 302 -18.83 -7.30 -1.79
C ASN A 302 -19.84 -6.97 -2.91
N ARG A 303 -20.42 -5.75 -2.94
CA ARG A 303 -21.31 -5.31 -4.04
C ARG A 303 -20.57 -5.16 -5.36
N ILE A 304 -19.31 -4.73 -5.33
CA ILE A 304 -18.45 -4.58 -6.51
C ILE A 304 -17.87 -5.95 -6.88
N LEU A 305 -17.30 -6.67 -5.91
CA LEU A 305 -16.70 -7.99 -6.13
C LEU A 305 -17.68 -9.02 -6.70
N TYR A 306 -18.94 -9.03 -6.25
CA TYR A 306 -19.96 -9.97 -6.75
C TYR A 306 -20.17 -9.89 -8.27
N GLN A 307 -20.09 -8.69 -8.84
CA GLN A 307 -20.18 -8.52 -10.29
C GLN A 307 -18.85 -8.85 -10.97
N ALA A 308 -17.73 -8.36 -10.43
CA ALA A 308 -16.39 -8.63 -10.95
C ALA A 308 -16.07 -10.13 -11.04
N TRP A 309 -16.39 -10.92 -10.03
CA TRP A 309 -16.19 -12.38 -10.01
C TRP A 309 -16.92 -13.15 -11.12
N SER A 310 -17.91 -12.55 -11.77
CA SER A 310 -18.63 -13.17 -12.90
C SER A 310 -17.95 -12.98 -14.26
N LEU A 311 -16.89 -12.17 -14.33
CA LEU A 311 -16.20 -11.78 -15.56
C LEU A 311 -15.13 -12.82 -15.96
N PRO A 312 -14.88 -13.01 -17.27
CA PRO A 312 -14.21 -14.20 -17.79
C PRO A 312 -12.70 -14.24 -17.56
N ASP A 313 -12.06 -13.08 -17.42
CA ASP A 313 -10.62 -12.90 -17.29
C ASP A 313 -10.30 -11.67 -16.43
N ASP A 314 -9.02 -11.55 -16.06
CA ASP A 314 -8.55 -10.60 -15.05
C ASP A 314 -8.47 -9.16 -15.57
N TYR A 315 -8.39 -8.96 -16.89
CA TYR A 315 -8.47 -7.63 -17.51
C TYR A 315 -9.92 -7.14 -17.62
N GLU A 316 -10.89 -8.02 -17.91
CA GLU A 316 -12.31 -7.65 -17.83
C GLU A 316 -12.73 -7.33 -16.38
N LYS A 317 -12.21 -8.08 -15.39
CA LYS A 317 -12.37 -7.76 -13.96
C LYS A 317 -11.79 -6.39 -13.60
N GLU A 318 -10.55 -6.13 -14.00
CA GLU A 318 -9.87 -4.85 -13.79
C GLU A 318 -10.66 -3.69 -14.37
N LYS A 319 -10.98 -3.74 -15.67
CA LYS A 319 -11.71 -2.68 -16.38
C LYS A 319 -13.11 -2.45 -15.78
N TYR A 320 -13.78 -3.50 -15.32
CA TYR A 320 -15.03 -3.36 -14.57
C TYR A 320 -14.81 -2.60 -13.25
N VAL A 321 -13.81 -2.96 -12.44
CA VAL A 321 -13.55 -2.30 -11.15
C VAL A 321 -13.10 -0.85 -11.35
N HIS A 322 -12.26 -0.58 -12.36
CA HIS A 322 -11.87 0.76 -12.78
C HIS A 322 -13.12 1.62 -13.02
N ASN A 323 -13.94 1.22 -14.00
CA ASN A 323 -15.14 1.96 -14.36
C ASN A 323 -16.12 2.08 -13.19
N ARG A 324 -16.26 1.03 -12.39
CA ARG A 324 -17.19 1.01 -11.26
C ARG A 324 -16.76 1.93 -10.11
N LEU A 325 -15.46 2.20 -9.96
CA LEU A 325 -14.97 3.23 -9.04
C LEU A 325 -15.22 4.64 -9.61
N LEU A 326 -15.01 4.86 -10.91
CA LEU A 326 -15.33 6.15 -11.55
C LEU A 326 -16.85 6.47 -11.52
N GLU A 327 -17.71 5.46 -11.60
CA GLU A 327 -19.17 5.60 -11.44
C GLU A 327 -19.64 5.93 -10.01
N LEU A 328 -18.80 5.69 -8.99
CA LEU A 328 -19.22 5.69 -7.58
C LEU A 328 -18.48 6.70 -6.70
N VAL A 329 -17.34 7.21 -7.15
CA VAL A 329 -16.42 8.00 -6.32
C VAL A 329 -16.18 9.36 -6.95
N GLU A 330 -16.45 10.41 -6.19
CA GLU A 330 -16.21 11.80 -6.55
C GLU A 330 -14.85 12.26 -6.01
N TYR A 331 -14.00 12.85 -6.86
CA TYR A 331 -12.77 13.47 -6.41
C TYR A 331 -13.06 14.70 -5.53
N GLN A 332 -12.67 14.64 -4.26
CA GLN A 332 -12.88 15.72 -3.29
C GLN A 332 -11.70 15.85 -2.31
N SER A 333 -10.93 16.94 -2.47
CA SER A 333 -9.88 17.31 -1.51
C SER A 333 -10.46 17.57 -0.12
N GLY A 334 -9.70 17.22 0.92
CA GLY A 334 -10.11 17.35 2.32
C GLY A 334 -11.24 16.40 2.77
N ALA A 335 -11.64 15.42 1.97
CA ALA A 335 -12.65 14.44 2.39
C ALA A 335 -12.17 13.58 3.60
N PRO A 336 -13.07 13.19 4.53
CA PRO A 336 -12.72 12.35 5.67
C PRO A 336 -12.10 11.02 5.24
N MET A 337 -10.99 10.64 5.90
CA MET A 337 -10.22 9.42 5.61
C MET A 337 -9.71 9.30 4.16
N SER A 338 -9.59 10.42 3.43
CA SER A 338 -9.24 10.49 1.99
C SER A 338 -7.92 9.82 1.56
N GLN A 339 -7.07 9.42 2.51
CA GLN A 339 -5.84 8.66 2.27
C GLN A 339 -6.05 7.12 2.35
N SER A 340 -7.28 6.64 2.52
CA SER A 340 -7.61 5.21 2.75
C SER A 340 -8.54 4.64 1.68
N ALA A 341 -8.66 3.31 1.60
CA ALA A 341 -9.66 2.67 0.74
C ALA A 341 -11.11 2.99 1.15
N TYR A 342 -11.36 3.33 2.42
CA TYR A 342 -12.69 3.56 2.98
C TYR A 342 -13.37 4.82 2.44
N SER A 343 -12.60 5.89 2.18
CA SER A 343 -13.14 7.15 1.63
C SER A 343 -13.70 6.98 0.22
N ALA A 344 -13.07 6.13 -0.59
CA ALA A 344 -13.60 5.73 -1.90
C ALA A 344 -14.77 4.74 -1.74
N LEU A 345 -14.54 3.58 -1.10
CA LEU A 345 -15.47 2.45 -1.11
C LEU A 345 -16.73 2.66 -0.28
N VAL A 346 -16.69 3.52 0.75
CA VAL A 346 -17.83 3.78 1.65
C VAL A 346 -18.31 5.23 1.59
N ASN A 347 -17.40 6.21 1.65
CA ASN A 347 -17.80 7.63 1.66
C ASN A 347 -18.09 8.17 0.24
N GLY A 348 -17.69 7.47 -0.82
CA GLY A 348 -17.84 7.88 -2.22
C GLY A 348 -17.11 9.18 -2.58
N LYS A 349 -16.17 9.65 -1.74
CA LYS A 349 -15.54 10.98 -1.81
C LYS A 349 -14.09 10.91 -1.32
N THR A 350 -13.12 11.18 -2.19
CA THR A 350 -11.70 10.91 -1.87
C THR A 350 -10.70 11.72 -2.71
N VAL A 351 -9.40 11.60 -2.40
CA VAL A 351 -8.30 12.00 -3.31
C VAL A 351 -7.55 10.77 -3.86
N CYS A 352 -6.55 10.97 -4.73
CA CYS A 352 -5.83 9.91 -5.45
C CYS A 352 -5.37 8.73 -4.57
N ALA A 353 -4.87 9.01 -3.37
CA ALA A 353 -4.48 8.00 -2.38
C ALA A 353 -5.61 6.99 -2.07
N GLY A 354 -6.84 7.45 -1.90
CA GLY A 354 -7.99 6.57 -1.64
C GLY A 354 -8.54 5.86 -2.89
N TYR A 355 -8.49 6.49 -4.08
CA TYR A 355 -8.77 5.79 -5.34
C TYR A 355 -7.81 4.60 -5.51
N ALA A 356 -6.50 4.87 -5.41
CA ALA A 356 -5.47 3.87 -5.64
C ALA A 356 -5.48 2.73 -4.61
N ARG A 357 -5.89 3.01 -3.36
CA ARG A 357 -6.07 1.99 -2.32
C ARG A 357 -7.34 1.16 -2.50
N ALA A 358 -8.44 1.78 -2.92
CA ALA A 358 -9.67 1.05 -3.23
C ALA A 358 -9.48 0.09 -4.40
N PHE A 359 -8.79 0.55 -5.47
CA PHE A 359 -8.44 -0.29 -6.60
C PHE A 359 -7.47 -1.42 -6.19
N GLN A 360 -6.37 -1.10 -5.49
CA GLN A 360 -5.43 -2.10 -4.96
C GLN A 360 -6.15 -3.19 -4.14
N TYR A 361 -6.99 -2.78 -3.19
CA TYR A 361 -7.72 -3.71 -2.33
C TYR A 361 -8.70 -4.59 -3.13
N LEU A 362 -9.48 -4.02 -4.05
CA LEU A 362 -10.39 -4.80 -4.88
C LEU A 362 -9.65 -5.75 -5.83
N MET A 363 -8.51 -5.35 -6.39
CA MET A 363 -7.66 -6.23 -7.20
C MET A 363 -7.10 -7.40 -6.36
N HIS A 364 -6.58 -7.13 -5.16
CA HIS A 364 -6.13 -8.16 -4.21
C HIS A 364 -7.24 -9.17 -3.91
N GLN A 365 -8.45 -8.68 -3.61
CA GLN A 365 -9.63 -9.52 -3.35
C GLN A 365 -10.12 -10.32 -4.58
N LEU A 366 -9.68 -9.98 -5.80
CA LEU A 366 -9.94 -10.73 -7.04
C LEU A 366 -8.80 -11.70 -7.42
N GLY A 367 -7.74 -11.76 -6.61
CA GLY A 367 -6.52 -12.52 -6.89
C GLY A 367 -5.60 -11.88 -7.94
N ILE A 368 -5.77 -10.59 -8.21
CA ILE A 368 -5.00 -9.82 -9.20
C ILE A 368 -3.93 -9.00 -8.48
N PRO A 369 -2.63 -9.18 -8.77
CA PRO A 369 -1.59 -8.44 -8.07
C PRO A 369 -1.58 -6.97 -8.49
N CYS A 370 -1.71 -6.09 -7.51
CA CYS A 370 -1.76 -4.65 -7.69
C CYS A 370 -0.99 -3.96 -6.57
N TYR A 371 -0.23 -2.92 -6.88
CA TYR A 371 0.60 -2.18 -5.95
C TYR A 371 0.12 -0.74 -5.85
N TYR A 372 0.12 -0.17 -4.63
CA TYR A 372 0.03 1.26 -4.42
C TYR A 372 1.36 1.91 -4.83
N CYS A 373 1.35 2.75 -5.87
CA CYS A 373 2.53 3.43 -6.37
C CYS A 373 2.51 4.90 -5.93
N THR A 374 3.61 5.37 -5.33
CA THR A 374 3.74 6.73 -4.82
C THR A 374 4.78 7.53 -5.61
N GLY A 375 4.51 8.81 -5.81
CA GLY A 375 5.36 9.63 -6.66
C GLY A 375 4.97 11.09 -6.73
N TYR A 376 5.24 11.68 -7.89
CA TYR A 376 5.01 13.08 -8.15
C TYR A 376 4.55 13.29 -9.59
N SER A 377 3.49 14.07 -9.73
CA SER A 377 2.81 14.37 -11.00
C SER A 377 2.39 15.85 -10.99
N GLY A 378 3.37 16.76 -10.87
CA GLY A 378 3.14 18.18 -10.57
C GLY A 378 2.95 18.48 -9.08
N GLU A 379 2.26 17.60 -8.36
CA GLU A 379 2.21 17.54 -6.88
C GLU A 379 2.45 16.11 -6.38
N ASN A 380 2.44 15.88 -5.06
CA ASN A 380 2.54 14.52 -4.49
C ASN A 380 1.34 13.68 -4.92
N HIS A 381 1.60 12.57 -5.59
CA HIS A 381 0.56 11.77 -6.25
C HIS A 381 0.69 10.28 -5.92
N ALA A 382 -0.43 9.57 -6.07
CA ALA A 382 -0.51 8.13 -5.86
C ALA A 382 -1.45 7.48 -6.89
N TRP A 383 -0.98 6.39 -7.49
CA TRP A 383 -1.67 5.63 -8.52
C TRP A 383 -1.38 4.13 -8.31
N ASN A 384 -1.64 3.28 -9.30
CA ASN A 384 -1.39 1.85 -9.20
C ASN A 384 -0.42 1.30 -10.26
N ILE A 385 0.23 0.20 -9.88
CA ILE A 385 0.91 -0.71 -10.82
C ILE A 385 0.20 -2.05 -10.73
N ILE A 386 -0.30 -2.58 -11.85
CA ILE A 386 -1.02 -3.86 -11.90
C ILE A 386 -0.23 -4.90 -12.70
N TYR A 387 -0.39 -6.17 -12.34
CA TYR A 387 0.19 -7.32 -13.03
C TYR A 387 -0.88 -8.11 -13.79
N LEU A 388 -0.77 -8.15 -15.12
CA LEU A 388 -1.68 -8.89 -15.99
C LEU A 388 -0.90 -9.90 -16.82
N TYR A 389 -1.17 -11.19 -16.62
CA TYR A 389 -0.70 -12.33 -17.44
C TYR A 389 0.81 -12.45 -17.73
N GLY A 390 1.66 -11.72 -17.01
CA GLY A 390 3.11 -11.73 -17.20
C GLY A 390 3.74 -10.35 -17.37
N GLU A 391 2.94 -9.30 -17.53
CA GLU A 391 3.37 -7.91 -17.77
C GLU A 391 2.88 -6.98 -16.65
N TYR A 392 3.59 -5.88 -16.44
CA TYR A 392 3.24 -4.81 -15.50
C TYR A 392 2.80 -3.55 -16.24
N TYR A 393 1.79 -2.86 -15.71
CA TYR A 393 1.19 -1.66 -16.28
C TYR A 393 0.95 -0.60 -15.20
N ASN A 394 1.08 0.68 -15.54
CA ASN A 394 0.59 1.79 -14.72
C ASN A 394 -0.93 1.98 -14.94
N VAL A 395 -1.65 2.32 -13.86
CA VAL A 395 -3.07 2.67 -13.88
C VAL A 395 -3.30 3.86 -12.94
N ASP A 396 -3.89 4.98 -13.40
CA ASP A 396 -4.34 6.07 -12.53
C ASP A 396 -5.82 6.43 -12.74
N LEU A 397 -6.65 5.89 -11.86
CA LEU A 397 -8.09 6.15 -11.79
C LEU A 397 -8.39 7.63 -11.53
N THR A 398 -7.51 8.37 -10.84
CA THR A 398 -7.75 9.77 -10.46
C THR A 398 -7.70 10.71 -11.68
N TRP A 399 -6.97 10.32 -12.72
CA TRP A 399 -6.77 11.11 -13.93
C TRP A 399 -7.59 10.63 -15.13
N ASP A 400 -8.13 9.41 -15.04
CA ASP A 400 -9.20 8.90 -15.90
C ASP A 400 -10.62 9.18 -15.36
N ASP A 401 -10.74 9.58 -14.09
CA ASP A 401 -11.89 10.29 -13.50
C ASP A 401 -12.11 11.66 -14.19
N THR A 402 -12.72 11.63 -15.36
CA THR A 402 -13.10 12.81 -16.15
C THR A 402 -14.60 12.78 -16.47
N GLU A 403 -15.11 13.87 -17.05
CA GLU A 403 -16.50 13.98 -17.48
C GLU A 403 -16.60 14.19 -19.01
N PRO A 404 -16.87 13.13 -19.82
CA PRO A 404 -17.02 11.72 -19.42
C PRO A 404 -15.68 11.06 -19.05
N ALA A 405 -15.73 9.91 -18.38
CA ALA A 405 -14.55 9.14 -17.98
C ALA A 405 -13.71 8.70 -19.20
N THR A 406 -12.39 8.59 -19.01
CA THR A 406 -11.44 8.23 -20.07
C THR A 406 -10.61 6.98 -19.73
N TYR A 407 -9.72 6.59 -20.65
CA TYR A 407 -8.72 5.53 -20.43
C TYR A 407 -7.30 6.03 -20.79
N ARG A 408 -7.05 7.34 -20.63
CA ARG A 408 -5.78 8.01 -20.92
C ARG A 408 -4.65 7.53 -20.02
N TYR A 409 -4.98 7.02 -18.83
CA TYR A 409 -4.05 6.54 -17.81
C TYR A 409 -4.27 5.07 -17.42
N PHE A 410 -5.22 4.37 -18.05
CA PHE A 410 -5.47 2.94 -17.90
C PHE A 410 -4.49 2.06 -18.70
N ASN A 411 -3.90 1.05 -18.06
CA ASN A 411 -2.96 0.07 -18.63
C ASN A 411 -1.84 0.67 -19.51
N LYS A 412 -1.03 1.57 -18.93
CA LYS A 412 0.05 2.31 -19.63
C LYS A 412 1.46 1.81 -19.30
N THR A 413 2.42 2.10 -20.15
CA THR A 413 3.85 1.86 -19.84
C THR A 413 4.44 2.96 -18.95
N ASP A 414 5.66 2.73 -18.44
CA ASP A 414 6.45 3.83 -17.84
C ASP A 414 6.84 4.89 -18.89
N GLN A 415 6.97 4.53 -20.18
CA GLN A 415 7.24 5.49 -21.25
C GLN A 415 6.05 6.43 -21.49
N ASP A 416 4.81 5.93 -21.45
CA ASP A 416 3.62 6.80 -21.53
C ASP A 416 3.58 7.80 -20.36
N TYR A 417 4.03 7.35 -19.19
CA TYR A 417 4.05 8.11 -17.95
C TYR A 417 5.24 9.09 -17.86
N GLU A 418 6.27 8.98 -18.71
CA GLU A 418 7.59 9.65 -18.55
C GLU A 418 7.54 11.19 -18.46
N THR A 419 6.49 11.81 -19.02
CA THR A 419 6.28 13.27 -19.05
C THR A 419 5.28 13.77 -18.00
N THR A 420 4.63 12.86 -17.27
CA THR A 420 3.51 13.19 -16.37
C THR A 420 3.65 12.64 -14.96
N HIS A 421 4.45 11.60 -14.76
CA HIS A 421 4.61 10.88 -13.50
C HIS A 421 6.08 10.50 -13.25
N VAL A 422 6.53 10.62 -11.99
CA VAL A 422 7.79 10.02 -11.54
C VAL A 422 7.61 9.34 -10.18
N ARG A 423 8.01 8.06 -10.08
CA ARG A 423 7.96 7.28 -8.83
C ARG A 423 8.93 7.86 -7.80
N ARG A 424 8.56 7.86 -6.52
CA ARG A 424 9.40 8.34 -5.40
C ARG A 424 9.55 7.26 -4.31
N SER A 425 10.41 7.52 -3.32
CA SER A 425 10.63 6.64 -2.17
C SER A 425 10.84 5.17 -2.55
N LEU A 426 10.16 4.22 -1.90
CA LEU A 426 10.26 2.81 -2.22
C LEU A 426 9.68 2.43 -3.60
N ALA A 427 8.74 3.21 -4.15
CA ALA A 427 8.06 2.88 -5.41
C ALA A 427 9.02 2.85 -6.62
N GLN A 428 10.18 3.53 -6.54
CA GLN A 428 11.26 3.43 -7.52
C GLN A 428 11.87 2.03 -7.65
N LYS A 429 11.66 1.14 -6.67
CA LYS A 429 12.11 -0.25 -6.68
C LYS A 429 11.03 -1.24 -7.16
N LEU A 430 9.80 -0.79 -7.41
CA LEU A 430 8.75 -1.64 -8.00
C LEU A 430 9.10 -2.01 -9.46
N PRO A 431 8.57 -3.11 -10.01
CA PRO A 431 8.81 -3.53 -11.39
C PRO A 431 8.55 -2.42 -12.43
N ALA A 432 9.33 -2.42 -13.51
CA ALA A 432 9.09 -1.54 -14.65
C ALA A 432 7.81 -1.94 -15.39
N CYS A 433 7.00 -0.95 -15.76
CA CYS A 433 5.76 -1.11 -16.51
C CYS A 433 6.07 -1.12 -18.02
N GLU A 434 6.55 -2.26 -18.51
CA GLU A 434 6.86 -2.48 -19.93
C GLU A 434 5.69 -3.20 -20.67
N GLY A 435 4.52 -3.33 -20.03
CA GLY A 435 3.37 -4.03 -20.57
C GLY A 435 2.76 -3.35 -21.81
N THR A 436 2.47 -4.13 -22.84
CA THR A 436 1.90 -3.62 -24.11
C THR A 436 0.63 -4.35 -24.56
N SER A 437 0.32 -5.50 -23.98
CA SER A 437 -0.78 -6.37 -24.41
C SER A 437 -2.18 -5.85 -24.09
N TYR A 438 -2.33 -5.20 -22.94
CA TYR A 438 -3.59 -4.61 -22.47
C TYR A 438 -3.63 -3.08 -22.63
N ARG A 439 -2.65 -2.53 -23.36
CA ARG A 439 -2.48 -1.09 -23.55
C ARG A 439 -3.33 -0.57 -24.72
N ASN A 440 -4.21 0.40 -24.43
CA ASN A 440 -5.06 1.09 -25.41
C ASN A 440 -6.00 0.12 -26.17
N LEU A 441 -6.70 -0.76 -25.44
CA LEU A 441 -7.73 -1.64 -26.00
C LEU A 441 -9.12 -0.98 -26.02
N GLU A 442 -9.26 0.10 -25.28
CA GLU A 442 -10.51 0.80 -24.97
C GLU A 442 -10.82 1.90 -26.01
N PRO A 443 -12.09 2.14 -26.33
CA PRO A 443 -12.48 3.24 -27.19
C PRO A 443 -12.45 4.57 -26.41
N GLU A 444 -11.39 5.36 -26.62
CA GLU A 444 -11.38 6.77 -26.21
C GLU A 444 -12.55 7.53 -26.86
N PRO A 445 -13.18 8.51 -26.17
CA PRO A 445 -14.22 9.35 -26.75
C PRO A 445 -13.69 10.19 -27.94
N ASP A 446 -14.59 10.53 -28.87
CA ASP A 446 -14.28 11.18 -30.16
C ASP A 446 -13.38 12.42 -30.03
N GLY A 447 -12.07 12.23 -30.24
CA GLY A 447 -11.06 13.30 -30.19
C GLY A 447 -9.62 12.82 -30.01
N ALA A 448 -9.40 11.71 -29.30
CA ALA A 448 -8.07 11.13 -29.14
C ALA A 448 -7.58 10.42 -30.43
N SER A 449 -6.29 10.48 -30.73
CA SER A 449 -5.70 9.84 -31.92
C SER A 449 -4.98 8.53 -31.56
N PRO A 450 -5.49 7.36 -31.96
CA PRO A 450 -4.84 6.07 -31.68
C PRO A 450 -3.65 5.79 -32.60
N THR A 451 -2.70 4.98 -32.13
CA THR A 451 -1.57 4.42 -32.90
C THR A 451 -1.44 2.93 -32.53
N PRO A 452 -1.25 2.00 -33.49
CA PRO A 452 -1.70 0.61 -33.34
C PRO A 452 -0.78 -0.35 -32.53
N THR A 453 -1.39 -1.44 -32.07
CA THR A 453 -0.90 -2.44 -31.11
C THR A 453 -0.04 -3.58 -31.68
N PRO A 454 0.95 -4.08 -30.90
CA PRO A 454 1.47 -5.45 -30.93
C PRO A 454 0.58 -6.42 -30.12
N ARG A 455 1.03 -7.68 -29.89
CA ARG A 455 0.26 -8.76 -29.23
C ARG A 455 1.10 -9.49 -28.15
N PRO A 456 0.48 -9.96 -27.03
CA PRO A 456 1.14 -10.69 -25.93
C PRO A 456 1.99 -11.91 -26.31
N GLN A 457 3.06 -12.11 -25.53
CA GLN A 457 3.73 -13.39 -25.26
C GLN A 457 4.11 -13.47 -23.76
N ALA A 458 4.16 -14.67 -23.18
CA ALA A 458 4.04 -14.89 -21.72
C ALA A 458 5.37 -15.04 -20.92
N SER A 459 5.27 -14.94 -19.59
CA SER A 459 6.37 -14.74 -18.61
C SER A 459 6.46 -15.81 -17.48
N PRO A 460 7.45 -15.73 -16.56
CA PRO A 460 7.49 -16.52 -15.30
C PRO A 460 7.77 -15.75 -13.95
N THR A 461 7.14 -16.20 -12.83
CA THR A 461 7.56 -16.09 -11.37
C THR A 461 7.36 -14.76 -10.58
N PRO A 462 7.10 -14.67 -9.21
CA PRO A 462 7.11 -15.61 -8.01
C PRO A 462 5.80 -15.62 -7.12
N GLY A 463 5.68 -16.04 -5.82
CA GLY A 463 6.42 -17.00 -4.94
C GLY A 463 6.23 -16.95 -3.35
N PRO A 464 6.52 -18.06 -2.59
CA PRO A 464 6.10 -18.46 -1.19
C PRO A 464 6.83 -17.85 0.06
N GLY A 465 6.50 -18.13 1.37
CA GLY A 465 5.50 -18.99 2.09
C GLY A 465 5.34 -18.75 3.64
N SER A 466 4.53 -19.54 4.39
CA SER A 466 3.39 -19.10 5.28
C SER A 466 3.35 -19.38 6.83
N SER A 467 2.19 -19.08 7.44
CA SER A 467 1.41 -19.97 8.36
C SER A 467 -0.11 -19.84 8.00
N SER A 468 -1.16 -20.49 8.56
CA SER A 468 -1.42 -21.70 9.39
C SER A 468 -2.95 -21.98 9.45
N VAL A 469 -3.44 -23.22 9.64
CA VAL A 469 -4.87 -23.64 9.50
C VAL A 469 -5.31 -24.80 10.43
N SER A 470 -6.59 -25.22 10.43
CA SER A 470 -7.08 -26.39 11.20
C SER A 470 -6.55 -27.74 10.69
N PRO A 471 -6.66 -28.83 11.48
CA PRO A 471 -6.22 -30.17 11.06
C PRO A 471 -7.04 -30.77 9.91
N GLU A 472 -8.31 -30.37 9.76
CA GLU A 472 -9.22 -30.88 8.74
C GLU A 472 -8.99 -30.15 7.41
N LEU A 473 -8.74 -28.84 7.47
CA LEU A 473 -8.29 -28.03 6.35
C LEU A 473 -6.84 -28.39 5.92
N GLU A 474 -5.95 -28.67 6.86
CA GLU A 474 -4.61 -29.21 6.58
C GLU A 474 -4.70 -30.59 5.89
N ALA A 475 -5.59 -31.47 6.33
CA ALA A 475 -5.80 -32.78 5.71
C ALA A 475 -6.29 -32.65 4.25
N TYR A 476 -7.25 -31.76 3.98
CA TYR A 476 -7.70 -31.44 2.62
C TYR A 476 -6.57 -30.92 1.74
N TYR A 477 -5.78 -29.94 2.21
CA TYR A 477 -4.65 -29.41 1.46
C TYR A 477 -3.57 -30.48 1.20
N LYS A 478 -3.27 -31.31 2.20
CA LYS A 478 -2.30 -32.41 2.09
C LYS A 478 -2.71 -33.45 1.06
N ASP A 479 -4.00 -33.82 1.03
CA ASP A 479 -4.53 -34.77 0.06
C ASP A 479 -4.52 -34.19 -1.36
N CYS A 480 -4.99 -32.96 -1.55
CA CYS A 480 -4.90 -32.26 -2.84
C CYS A 480 -3.45 -32.17 -3.35
N GLY A 481 -2.50 -31.90 -2.46
CA GLY A 481 -1.06 -31.90 -2.80
C GLY A 481 -0.54 -33.27 -3.23
N GLN A 482 -0.96 -34.34 -2.56
CA GLN A 482 -0.55 -35.70 -2.91
C GLN A 482 -1.17 -36.16 -4.24
N GLN A 483 -2.45 -35.88 -4.48
CA GLN A 483 -3.08 -36.16 -5.78
C GLN A 483 -2.32 -35.48 -6.94
N ILE A 484 -1.96 -34.20 -6.80
CA ILE A 484 -1.17 -33.47 -7.81
C ILE A 484 0.21 -34.12 -8.02
N ILE A 485 0.89 -34.53 -6.95
CA ILE A 485 2.19 -35.23 -7.04
C ILE A 485 2.06 -36.57 -7.79
N ASP A 486 0.94 -37.28 -7.62
CA ASP A 486 0.70 -38.57 -8.27
C ASP A 486 0.27 -38.44 -9.74
N TYR A 487 -0.32 -37.31 -10.15
CA TYR A 487 -0.58 -36.98 -11.57
C TYR A 487 0.66 -36.49 -12.32
N GLY A 488 1.53 -35.71 -11.67
CA GLY A 488 2.78 -35.22 -12.27
C GLY A 488 2.66 -33.90 -13.04
N LEU A 489 3.60 -33.66 -13.96
CA LEU A 489 3.63 -32.45 -14.81
C LEU A 489 2.56 -32.52 -15.93
N GLY A 490 2.05 -31.35 -16.33
CA GLY A 490 1.01 -31.20 -17.35
C GLY A 490 -0.37 -30.87 -16.75
N ASN A 491 -1.42 -31.22 -17.49
CA ASN A 491 -2.81 -31.04 -17.07
C ASN A 491 -3.31 -32.25 -16.28
N SER A 492 -3.95 -32.00 -15.14
CA SER A 492 -4.68 -32.99 -14.36
C SER A 492 -6.01 -32.44 -13.87
N THR A 493 -6.97 -33.32 -13.57
CA THR A 493 -8.26 -32.94 -13.00
C THR A 493 -8.66 -33.97 -11.95
N PHE A 494 -9.03 -33.49 -10.76
CA PHE A 494 -9.54 -34.32 -9.67
C PHE A 494 -10.72 -33.64 -8.98
N VAL A 495 -11.35 -34.35 -8.04
CA VAL A 495 -12.57 -33.91 -7.36
C VAL A 495 -12.45 -34.21 -5.87
N GLN A 496 -12.84 -33.25 -5.03
CA GLN A 496 -13.00 -33.41 -3.58
C GLN A 496 -14.47 -33.18 -3.19
N GLU A 497 -14.94 -33.88 -2.17
CA GLU A 497 -16.25 -33.64 -1.54
C GLU A 497 -16.04 -33.21 -0.09
N LEU A 498 -16.63 -32.07 0.29
CA LEU A 498 -16.51 -31.44 1.61
C LEU A 498 -17.89 -31.32 2.25
N ASP A 499 -17.98 -31.44 3.57
CA ASP A 499 -19.18 -31.01 4.30
C ASP A 499 -19.25 -29.47 4.41
N SER A 500 -20.41 -28.96 4.84
CA SER A 500 -20.65 -27.52 4.99
C SER A 500 -19.76 -26.82 6.01
N SER A 501 -19.21 -27.52 7.00
CA SER A 501 -18.31 -26.93 8.00
C SER A 501 -16.92 -26.72 7.42
N LEU A 502 -16.36 -27.75 6.81
CA LEU A 502 -15.05 -27.69 6.16
C LEU A 502 -15.07 -26.79 4.91
N TRP A 503 -16.19 -26.74 4.19
CA TRP A 503 -16.41 -25.74 3.12
C TRP A 503 -16.35 -24.30 3.67
N ASN A 504 -17.04 -24.01 4.77
CA ASN A 504 -17.04 -22.67 5.36
C ASN A 504 -15.64 -22.27 5.85
N GLU A 505 -14.89 -23.18 6.50
CA GLU A 505 -13.51 -22.87 6.90
C GLU A 505 -12.60 -22.63 5.68
N LEU A 506 -12.69 -23.49 4.65
CA LEU A 506 -11.93 -23.34 3.41
C LEU A 506 -12.24 -22.02 2.69
N TRP A 507 -13.51 -21.62 2.65
CA TRP A 507 -13.97 -20.34 2.09
C TRP A 507 -13.44 -19.15 2.88
N THR A 508 -13.49 -19.20 4.22
CA THR A 508 -12.88 -18.18 5.08
C THR A 508 -11.36 -18.12 4.92
N ALA A 509 -10.68 -19.26 4.75
CA ALA A 509 -9.24 -19.30 4.50
C ALA A 509 -8.85 -18.71 3.13
N TYR A 510 -9.66 -18.92 2.09
CA TYR A 510 -9.47 -18.27 0.78
C TYR A 510 -9.66 -16.74 0.87
N ASN A 511 -10.77 -16.26 1.45
CA ASN A 511 -11.07 -14.83 1.50
C ASN A 511 -10.12 -14.04 2.42
N ASN A 512 -9.65 -14.65 3.50
CA ASN A 512 -8.72 -14.01 4.43
C ASN A 512 -7.24 -14.07 3.99
N GLY A 513 -6.95 -14.53 2.75
CA GLY A 513 -5.59 -14.71 2.25
C GLY A 513 -4.80 -15.87 2.89
N ASN A 514 -5.38 -16.57 3.88
CA ASN A 514 -4.77 -17.66 4.65
C ASN A 514 -4.69 -19.00 3.89
N ILE A 515 -4.29 -18.97 2.62
CA ILE A 515 -4.04 -20.16 1.78
C ILE A 515 -2.69 -20.79 2.19
N SER A 516 -2.67 -21.45 3.35
CA SER A 516 -1.46 -21.90 4.03
C SER A 516 -0.49 -22.70 3.15
N ASP A 517 0.74 -22.16 3.00
CA ASP A 517 1.94 -22.76 2.41
C ASP A 517 1.64 -23.67 1.22
N SER A 518 0.93 -23.12 0.22
CA SER A 518 0.09 -23.92 -0.64
C SER A 518 0.74 -25.25 -1.07
N PHE A 519 0.01 -26.33 -0.78
CA PHE A 519 0.33 -27.70 -1.17
C PHE A 519 0.74 -27.79 -2.65
N LEU A 520 0.21 -26.89 -3.49
CA LEU A 520 0.59 -26.58 -4.86
C LEU A 520 2.09 -26.27 -5.03
N ILE A 521 2.63 -25.32 -4.27
CA ILE A 521 4.05 -24.93 -4.34
C ILE A 521 4.94 -26.09 -3.89
N ARG A 522 4.50 -26.87 -2.90
CA ARG A 522 5.22 -28.07 -2.44
C ARG A 522 5.16 -29.21 -3.46
N ALA A 523 4.03 -29.41 -4.14
CA ALA A 523 3.86 -30.38 -5.23
C ALA A 523 4.68 -29.99 -6.48
N MET A 524 4.50 -28.76 -6.98
CA MET A 524 5.25 -28.16 -8.09
C MET A 524 6.77 -28.31 -7.89
N ASN A 525 7.30 -27.90 -6.72
CA ASN A 525 8.72 -28.05 -6.43
C ASN A 525 9.19 -29.51 -6.41
N ARG A 526 8.37 -30.43 -5.89
CA ARG A 526 8.69 -31.88 -5.85
C ARG A 526 8.64 -32.54 -7.23
N LEU A 527 7.79 -32.04 -8.13
CA LEU A 527 7.69 -32.45 -9.53
C LEU A 527 8.74 -31.79 -10.44
N GLY A 528 9.45 -30.78 -9.94
CA GLY A 528 10.44 -30.01 -10.70
C GLY A 528 9.87 -28.86 -11.52
N GLY A 529 8.55 -28.62 -11.44
CA GLY A 529 7.85 -27.57 -12.17
C GLY A 529 8.32 -26.16 -11.85
N SER A 530 8.05 -25.26 -12.80
CA SER A 530 8.35 -23.83 -12.79
C SER A 530 7.13 -22.99 -12.39
N SER A 531 5.96 -23.35 -12.89
CA SER A 531 4.66 -22.75 -12.60
C SER A 531 3.59 -23.80 -12.34
N CYS A 532 2.54 -23.39 -11.62
CA CYS A 532 1.36 -24.17 -11.30
C CYS A 532 0.14 -23.24 -11.29
N SER A 533 -0.89 -23.55 -12.07
CA SER A 533 -2.20 -22.93 -11.97
C SER A 533 -3.26 -23.95 -11.58
N VAL A 534 -4.22 -23.53 -10.75
CA VAL A 534 -5.34 -24.35 -10.29
C VAL A 534 -6.63 -23.58 -10.40
N GLN A 535 -7.57 -24.13 -11.15
CA GLN A 535 -8.97 -23.70 -11.15
C GLN A 535 -9.79 -24.68 -10.31
N ILE A 536 -10.55 -24.19 -9.33
CA ILE A 536 -11.44 -24.98 -8.49
C ILE A 536 -12.88 -24.53 -8.77
N VAL A 537 -13.67 -25.42 -9.38
CA VAL A 537 -15.11 -25.17 -9.62
C VAL A 537 -15.92 -25.85 -8.52
N CYS A 538 -16.61 -25.06 -7.69
CA CYS A 538 -17.46 -25.57 -6.60
C CYS A 538 -18.92 -25.71 -7.04
N ARG A 539 -19.60 -26.77 -6.57
CA ARG A 539 -21.04 -27.02 -6.71
C ARG A 539 -21.60 -27.71 -5.46
N LYS A 540 -22.72 -27.20 -4.93
CA LYS A 540 -23.48 -27.85 -3.85
C LYS A 540 -24.19 -29.12 -4.36
N GLY A 541 -23.93 -30.25 -3.72
CA GLY A 541 -24.52 -31.56 -4.01
C GLY A 541 -25.91 -31.72 -3.40
N THR A 542 -26.67 -32.71 -3.89
CA THR A 542 -28.05 -32.99 -3.44
C THR A 542 -28.15 -33.56 -2.02
N ASN A 543 -27.00 -33.91 -1.42
CA ASN A 543 -26.83 -34.31 -0.02
C ASN A 543 -26.50 -33.13 0.91
N GLY A 544 -26.26 -31.93 0.38
CA GLY A 544 -25.85 -30.74 1.14
C GLY A 544 -24.33 -30.53 1.25
N ASN A 545 -23.52 -31.48 0.78
CA ASN A 545 -22.06 -31.36 0.69
C ASN A 545 -21.65 -30.47 -0.49
N TYR A 546 -20.40 -30.02 -0.52
CA TYR A 546 -19.81 -29.23 -1.60
C TYR A 546 -18.82 -30.07 -2.41
N ILE A 547 -19.05 -30.15 -3.72
CA ILE A 547 -18.20 -30.88 -4.67
C ILE A 547 -17.30 -29.86 -5.37
N LEU A 548 -16.00 -29.97 -5.14
CA LEU A 548 -14.97 -29.13 -5.72
C LEU A 548 -14.27 -29.89 -6.83
N THR A 549 -14.25 -29.34 -8.05
CA THR A 549 -13.51 -29.90 -9.19
C THR A 549 -12.25 -29.08 -9.42
N HIS A 550 -11.09 -29.65 -9.10
CA HIS A 550 -9.78 -29.05 -9.26
C HIS A 550 -9.21 -29.40 -10.63
N THR A 551 -8.97 -28.39 -11.48
CA THR A 551 -8.22 -28.52 -12.73
C THR A 551 -6.87 -27.85 -12.54
N VAL A 552 -5.80 -28.63 -12.65
CA VAL A 552 -4.43 -28.23 -12.31
C VAL A 552 -3.54 -28.34 -13.54
N ASN A 553 -2.79 -27.27 -13.84
CA ASN A 553 -1.73 -27.28 -14.84
C ASN A 553 -0.38 -27.00 -14.15
N ILE A 554 0.61 -27.87 -14.34
CA ILE A 554 2.00 -27.65 -13.89
C ILE A 554 2.94 -27.75 -15.08
N GLN A 555 3.89 -26.81 -15.19
CA GLN A 555 4.84 -26.69 -16.31
C GLN A 555 6.29 -26.85 -15.84
#